data_AF-A0A285XSH3-F1
#
_entry.id   AF-A0A285XSH3-F1
#
_cell.length_a   1.000
_cell.length_b   1.000
_cell.length_c   1.000
_cell.angle_alpha   90.00
_cell.angle_beta   90.00
_cell.angle_gamma   90.00
#
_symmetry.space_group_name_H-M   'P 1'
#
loop_
_entity.id
_entity.type
_entity.pdbx_description
1 polymer ?
#
loop_
_entity_poly.entity_id
_entity_poly.type
_entity_poly.pdbx_seq_one_letter_code
_entity_poly.pdbx_strand_id
1 'polypeptide(L)' 'MRRYEVRLPYARSDTLAAAFPEFEVVQVAPAQTLLVGTLHDQVELHALLARIADLGLEISEIRQDG' A
#
# COMPACT_ATOMS: atom_id res chain seq x y z
N MET A 1 6.80 -15.02 -6.00
CA MET A 1 6.02 -13.78 -6.13
C MET A 1 4.82 -13.90 -5.22
N ARG A 2 4.72 -13.06 -4.19
CA ARG A 2 3.58 -13.03 -3.28
C ARG A 2 2.84 -11.72 -3.49
N ARG A 3 1.52 -11.77 -3.51
CA ARG A 3 0.71 -10.57 -3.67
C ARG A 3 0.45 -9.99 -2.28
N TYR A 4 0.82 -8.74 -2.08
CA TYR A 4 0.58 -8.04 -0.83
C TYR A 4 -0.48 -6.97 -1.04
N GLU A 5 -1.36 -6.89 -0.06
CA GLU A 5 -2.47 -5.98 0.00
C GLU A 5 -2.34 -5.15 1.28
N VAL A 6 -2.02 -3.88 1.13
CA VAL A 6 -1.85 -2.94 2.25
C VAL A 6 -3.05 -2.01 2.28
N ARG A 7 -3.83 -2.07 3.36
CA ARG A 7 -4.97 -1.21 3.61
C ARG A 7 -4.54 0.02 4.39
N LEU A 8 -4.90 1.16 3.84
CA LEU A 8 -4.68 2.48 4.38
C LEU A 8 -6.03 3.09 4.75
N PRO A 9 -6.21 3.66 5.96
CA PRO A 9 -7.42 4.36 6.38
C PRO A 9 -7.48 5.78 5.80
N TYR A 10 -7.05 5.95 4.56
CA TYR A 10 -7.04 7.22 3.84
C TYR A 10 -7.84 7.11 2.55
N ALA A 11 -8.45 8.21 2.13
CA ALA A 11 -9.11 8.31 0.83
C ALA A 11 -8.08 8.26 -0.29
N ARG A 12 -8.43 7.60 -1.40
CA ARG A 12 -7.58 7.59 -2.60
C ARG A 12 -7.45 9.02 -3.09
N SER A 13 -6.20 9.45 -3.23
CA SER A 13 -5.83 10.77 -3.73
C SER A 13 -4.80 10.61 -4.84
N ASP A 14 -4.77 11.53 -5.79
CA ASP A 14 -3.78 11.51 -6.89
C ASP A 14 -2.35 11.53 -6.36
N THR A 15 -2.08 12.24 -5.26
CA THR A 15 -0.77 12.22 -4.58
C THR A 15 -0.39 10.84 -4.07
N LEU A 16 -1.34 10.09 -3.49
CA LEU A 16 -1.09 8.74 -3.00
C LEU A 16 -0.84 7.78 -4.17
N ALA A 17 -1.64 7.89 -5.23
CA ALA A 17 -1.43 7.11 -6.45
C ALA A 17 -0.07 7.42 -7.11
N ALA A 18 0.35 8.69 -7.11
CA ALA A 18 1.64 9.12 -7.63
C ALA A 18 2.83 8.70 -6.74
N ALA A 19 2.63 8.54 -5.43
CA ALA A 19 3.66 8.06 -4.50
C ALA A 19 3.94 6.55 -4.66
N PHE A 20 2.96 5.79 -5.15
CA PHE A 20 3.06 4.34 -5.34
C PHE A 20 2.73 3.92 -6.78
N PRO A 21 3.48 4.39 -7.80
CA PRO A 21 3.19 4.08 -9.20
C PRO A 21 3.45 2.61 -9.55
N GLU A 22 4.30 1.95 -8.77
CA GLU A 22 4.63 0.53 -8.89
C GLU A 22 3.57 -0.39 -8.22
N PHE A 23 2.61 0.18 -7.48
CA PHE A 23 1.50 -0.53 -6.84
C PHE A 23 0.16 -0.11 -7.43
N GLU A 24 -0.80 -1.01 -7.42
CA GLU A 24 -2.17 -0.72 -7.79
C GLU A 24 -2.91 -0.07 -6.61
N VAL A 25 -3.35 1.18 -6.79
CA VAL A 25 -4.03 1.96 -5.75
C VAL A 25 -5.54 1.91 -5.96
N VAL A 26 -6.22 1.04 -5.22
CA VAL A 26 -7.66 0.78 -5.34
C VAL A 26 -8.42 1.46 -4.20
N GLN A 27 -9.41 2.28 -4.53
CA GLN A 27 -10.31 2.84 -3.53
C GLN A 27 -11.40 1.81 -3.19
N VAL A 28 -11.36 1.28 -1.96
CA VAL A 28 -12.34 0.28 -1.50
C VAL A 28 -13.46 0.91 -0.66
N ALA A 29 -13.22 2.09 -0.08
CA ALA A 29 -14.22 2.86 0.66
C ALA A 29 -13.91 4.38 0.57
N PRO A 30 -14.84 5.29 0.96
CA PRO A 30 -14.62 6.73 0.90
C PRO A 30 -13.39 7.22 1.68
N ALA A 31 -13.00 6.52 2.74
CA ALA A 31 -11.79 6.79 3.53
C ALA A 31 -10.89 5.55 3.65
N GLN A 32 -10.93 4.65 2.67
CA GLN A 32 -10.06 3.47 2.66
C GLN A 32 -9.47 3.24 1.28
N THR A 33 -8.16 3.05 1.26
CA THR A 33 -7.40 2.75 0.06
C THR A 33 -6.66 1.43 0.27
N LEU A 34 -6.65 0.61 -0.78
CA LEU A 34 -5.92 -0.64 -0.84
C LEU A 34 -4.78 -0.47 -1.83
N LEU A 35 -3.55 -0.62 -1.35
CA LEU A 35 -2.36 -0.74 -2.19
C LEU A 35 -2.13 -2.23 -2.45
N VAL A 36 -2.18 -2.62 -3.72
CA VAL A 36 -1.98 -4.01 -4.12
C VAL A 36 -0.75 -4.10 -5.02
N GLY A 37 0.23 -4.90 -4.63
CA GLY A 37 1.44 -5.10 -5.42
C GLY A 37 2.02 -6.49 -5.24
N THR A 38 2.84 -6.88 -6.21
CA THR A 38 3.55 -8.16 -6.16
C THR A 38 4.94 -7.91 -5.61
N LEU A 39 5.24 -8.49 -4.45
CA LEU A 39 6.56 -8.39 -3.84
C LEU A 39 7.25 -9.75 -3.89
N HIS A 40 8.56 -9.75 -4.11
CA HIS A 40 9.37 -10.96 -4.10
C HIS A 40 9.73 -11.37 -2.68
N ASP A 41 10.14 -10.41 -1.85
CA ASP A 41 10.75 -10.66 -0.54
C ASP A 41 10.29 -9.66 0.54
N GLN A 42 10.58 -9.99 1.80
CA GLN A 42 10.30 -9.12 2.94
C GLN A 42 11.05 -7.78 2.89
N VAL A 43 12.14 -7.69 2.13
CA VAL A 43 12.90 -6.44 1.93
C VAL A 43 12.07 -5.42 1.16
N GLU A 44 11.40 -5.83 0.08
CA GLU A 44 10.53 -4.92 -0.67
C GLU A 44 9.32 -4.51 0.17
N LEU A 45 8.79 -5.42 0.99
CA LEU A 45 7.74 -5.09 1.96
C LEU A 45 8.23 -4.03 2.96
N HIS A 46 9.39 -4.22 3.57
CA HIS A 46 9.95 -3.23 4.51
C HIS A 46 10.20 -1.88 3.83
N ALA A 47 10.66 -1.86 2.58
CA ALA A 47 10.84 -0.63 1.81
C ALA A 47 9.49 0.09 1.60
N LEU A 48 8.43 -0.64 1.27
CA LEU A 48 7.08 -0.09 1.17
C LEU A 48 6.61 0.50 2.51
N LEU A 49 6.76 -0.25 3.60
CA LEU A 49 6.38 0.23 4.95
C LEU A 49 7.15 1.48 5.35
N ALA A 50 8.45 1.54 5.06
CA ALA A 50 9.28 2.70 5.34
C ALA A 50 8.84 3.93 4.54
N ARG A 51 8.50 3.78 3.24
CA ARG A 51 7.96 4.88 2.43
C ARG A 51 6.62 5.39 2.96
N ILE A 52 5.72 4.48 3.36
CA ILE A 52 4.42 4.84 3.93
C ILE A 52 4.64 5.63 5.24
N ALA A 53 5.55 5.17 6.10
CA ALA A 53 5.90 5.86 7.34
C ALA A 53 6.57 7.23 7.11
N ASP A 54 7.44 7.35 6.09
CA ASP A 54 8.10 8.61 5.71
C ASP A 54 7.08 9.68 5.24
N LEU A 55 6.03 9.23 4.56
CA LEU A 55 4.89 10.07 4.18
C LEU A 55 3.97 10.42 5.37
N GLY A 56 4.24 9.88 6.57
CA GLY A 56 3.39 10.05 7.75
C GLY A 56 2.05 9.33 7.65
N LEU A 57 1.95 8.31 6.80
CA LEU A 57 0.75 7.53 6.59
C LEU A 57 0.74 6.33 7.55
N GLU A 58 -0.42 6.03 8.10
CA GLU A 58 -0.69 4.85 8.90
C GLU A 58 -1.25 3.69 8.08
N ILE A 59 -0.94 2.48 8.49
CA ILE A 59 -1.41 1.26 7.85
C ILE A 59 -2.44 0.62 8.76
N SER A 60 -3.64 0.39 8.25
CA SER A 60 -4.69 -0.31 9.00
C SER A 60 -4.49 -1.81 9.00
N GLU A 61 -4.18 -2.40 7.85
CA GLU A 61 -4.07 -3.86 7.71
C GLU A 61 -3.10 -4.22 6.58
N ILE A 62 -2.35 -5.31 6.75
CA ILE A 62 -1.53 -5.89 5.69
C ILE A 62 -1.97 -7.33 5.52
N ARG A 63 -2.33 -7.70 4.30
CA ARG A 63 -2.62 -9.08 3.93
C ARG A 63 -1.60 -9.54 2.91
N GLN A 64 -1.15 -10.78 3.07
CA GLN A 64 -0.35 -11.48 2.09
C GLN A 64 -1.24 -12.55 1.49
N ASP A 65 -1.53 -12.43 0.20
CA ASP A 65 -2.20 -13.47 -0.58
C ASP A 65 -1.11 -14.42 -1.11
N GLY A 66 -1.21 -15.69 -0.72
CA GLY A 66 -0.19 -16.71 -0.90
C GLY A 66 -0.78 -18.09 -1.07
#